data_AF-A0A0F6W726-F1
#
_entry.id   AF-A0A0F6W726-F1
#
_cell.length_a   1.000
_cell.length_b   1.000
_cell.length_c   1.000
_cell.angle_alpha   90.00
_cell.angle_beta   90.00
_cell.angle_gamma   90.00
#
_symmetry.space_group_name_H-M   'P 1'
#
loop_
_entity.id
_entity.type
_entity.pdbx_description
1 polymer ?
#
loop_
_entity_poly.entity_id
_entity_poly.type
_entity_poly.pdbx_seq_one_letter_code
_entity_poly.pdbx_strand_id
1 'polypeptide(L)'
;MPTTSRGRSIARVALWSVLLSACGGGEAERECPPVVSAGAESAPSAPRVIAGTCDTSWLPEGTTRDVADDESLAREVRAWLAGEGGRIVAAHDGIVFAKSEDDRGDDPPYPPEASALAARTCGLGARWLVDHLRARLSIAAGPDGDGVTCEDDVCCMRGMEFVPNATVVFHRDPEREVWGVETALLVNEGALTDEAITRNRRFVADAVRQLAARSCEGEPWLVR
;
A
#
# COMPACT_ATOMS: atom_id res chain seq x y z
N MET A 1 -9.56 2.23 52.05
CA MET A 1 -10.59 1.16 52.08
C MET A 1 -10.62 0.51 50.70
N PRO A 2 -10.39 -0.81 50.60
CA PRO A 2 -10.41 -1.55 49.35
C PRO A 2 -11.80 -2.16 49.13
N THR A 3 -12.24 -2.25 47.88
CA THR A 3 -13.18 -3.29 47.45
C THR A 3 -12.73 -3.86 46.11
N THR A 4 -12.47 -5.15 46.18
CA THR A 4 -12.12 -6.10 45.14
C THR A 4 -13.31 -6.37 44.21
N SER A 5 -13.04 -6.75 42.95
CA SER A 5 -13.15 -8.14 42.46
C SER A 5 -13.62 -8.24 41.00
N ARG A 6 -12.90 -9.10 40.25
CA ARG A 6 -13.35 -10.02 39.16
C ARG A 6 -13.94 -9.37 37.90
N GLY A 7 -13.51 -9.67 36.68
CA GLY A 7 -12.91 -10.89 36.14
C GLY A 7 -13.91 -11.58 35.21
N ARG A 8 -13.47 -11.87 33.96
CA ARG A 8 -14.12 -12.61 32.86
C ARG A 8 -15.12 -11.81 32.02
N SER A 9 -15.41 -12.11 30.75
CA SER A 9 -14.81 -12.83 29.63
C SER A 9 -15.92 -12.89 28.58
N ILE A 10 -15.64 -12.44 27.35
CA ILE A 10 -16.19 -12.86 26.04
C ILE A 10 -17.55 -13.60 26.00
N ALA A 11 -18.54 -13.00 25.32
CA ALA A 11 -19.56 -13.66 24.48
C ALA A 11 -20.23 -12.58 23.61
N ARG A 12 -19.93 -12.47 22.30
CA ARG A 12 -20.60 -13.15 21.17
C ARG A 12 -22.14 -13.11 21.16
N VAL A 13 -22.65 -12.34 20.19
CA VAL A 13 -23.82 -12.58 19.32
C VAL A 13 -25.20 -12.55 19.97
N ALA A 14 -26.03 -11.59 19.54
CA ALA A 14 -27.38 -11.89 19.05
C ALA A 14 -27.99 -10.65 18.38
N LEU A 15 -28.34 -10.82 17.09
CA LEU A 15 -29.24 -9.97 16.32
C LEU A 15 -30.48 -9.58 17.12
N TRP A 16 -30.82 -8.29 17.14
CA TRP A 16 -32.21 -7.84 17.29
C TRP A 16 -32.49 -6.77 16.23
N SER A 17 -32.91 -7.23 15.05
CA SER A 17 -33.64 -6.39 14.10
C SER A 17 -35.05 -6.19 14.65
N VAL A 18 -35.34 -4.99 15.13
CA VAL A 18 -36.71 -4.55 15.43
C VAL A 18 -37.34 -4.10 14.11
N LEU A 19 -38.16 -4.96 13.51
CA LEU A 19 -39.15 -4.54 12.53
C LEU A 19 -40.53 -4.69 13.18
N LEU A 20 -41.07 -3.56 13.63
CA LEU A 20 -42.48 -3.42 14.00
C LEU A 20 -43.34 -3.65 12.74
N SER A 21 -43.93 -4.84 12.62
CA SER A 21 -45.07 -5.06 11.72
C SER A 21 -46.32 -4.44 12.34
N ALA A 22 -46.80 -3.35 11.74
CA ALA A 22 -48.17 -2.87 11.92
C ALA A 22 -48.89 -3.02 10.58
N CYS A 23 -49.68 -4.09 10.44
CA CYS A 23 -50.77 -4.17 9.46
C CYS A 23 -51.99 -4.73 10.20
N GLY A 24 -52.78 -3.80 10.77
CA GLY A 24 -54.13 -4.05 11.27
C GLY A 24 -55.12 -4.14 10.11
N GLY A 25 -56.10 -5.02 10.26
CA GLY A 25 -56.97 -5.48 9.17
C GLY A 25 -57.97 -4.47 8.61
N GLY A 26 -58.56 -4.87 7.49
CA GLY A 26 -59.62 -4.17 6.77
C GLY A 26 -59.55 -4.53 5.29
N GLU A 27 -60.59 -5.20 4.80
CA GLU A 27 -60.77 -5.73 3.43
C GLU A 27 -60.35 -4.74 2.33
N ALA A 28 -59.23 -5.04 1.68
CA ALA A 28 -58.92 -4.81 0.27
C ALA A 28 -57.50 -5.33 0.05
N GLU A 29 -57.32 -6.32 -0.83
CA GLU A 29 -56.02 -6.81 -1.29
C GLU A 29 -55.14 -5.63 -1.74
N ARG A 30 -54.27 -5.17 -0.85
CA ARG A 30 -53.12 -4.34 -1.18
C ARG A 30 -51.91 -5.24 -1.02
N GLU A 31 -51.35 -5.67 -2.14
CA GLU A 31 -50.04 -6.33 -2.19
C GLU A 31 -49.03 -5.49 -1.41
N CYS A 32 -48.56 -6.02 -0.29
CA CYS A 32 -47.36 -5.50 0.35
C CYS A 32 -46.21 -5.65 -0.66
N PRO A 33 -45.46 -4.58 -0.99
CA PRO A 33 -44.28 -4.74 -1.82
C PRO A 33 -43.33 -5.72 -1.12
N PRO A 34 -42.68 -6.63 -1.86
CA PRO A 34 -41.73 -7.55 -1.26
C PRO A 34 -40.66 -6.73 -0.54
N VAL A 35 -40.36 -7.12 0.70
CA VAL A 35 -39.20 -6.62 1.44
C VAL A 35 -37.98 -6.89 0.57
N VAL A 36 -37.48 -5.84 -0.08
CA VAL A 36 -36.23 -5.90 -0.82
C VAL A 36 -35.17 -6.15 0.24
N SER A 37 -34.72 -7.40 0.32
CA SER A 37 -33.56 -7.73 1.15
C SER A 37 -32.42 -6.89 0.60
N ALA A 38 -31.93 -5.94 1.39
CA ALA A 38 -30.71 -5.21 1.09
C ALA A 38 -29.67 -6.26 0.70
N GLY A 39 -29.18 -6.16 -0.53
CA GLY A 39 -28.22 -7.11 -1.07
C GLY A 39 -27.09 -7.28 -0.06
N ALA A 40 -26.73 -8.53 0.22
CA ALA A 40 -25.54 -8.83 1.00
C ALA A 40 -24.40 -8.03 0.38
N GLU A 41 -23.91 -7.03 1.11
CA GLU A 41 -22.69 -6.31 0.76
C GLU A 41 -21.62 -7.40 0.70
N SER A 42 -21.23 -7.76 -0.52
CA SER A 42 -20.24 -8.80 -0.76
C SER A 42 -19.04 -8.49 0.12
N ALA A 43 -18.64 -9.46 0.95
CA ALA A 43 -17.46 -9.29 1.78
C ALA A 43 -16.32 -8.73 0.92
N PRO A 44 -15.56 -7.73 1.41
CA PRO A 44 -14.52 -7.09 0.62
C PRO A 44 -13.59 -8.18 0.08
N SER A 45 -13.39 -8.17 -1.25
CA SER A 45 -12.52 -9.12 -1.91
C SER A 45 -11.10 -8.98 -1.35
N ALA A 46 -10.45 -10.12 -1.10
CA ALA A 46 -9.07 -10.13 -0.61
C ALA A 46 -8.14 -9.33 -1.56
N PRO A 47 -7.15 -8.58 -1.04
CA PRO A 47 -6.23 -7.82 -1.87
C PRO A 47 -5.49 -8.72 -2.87
N ARG A 48 -5.50 -8.32 -4.15
CA ARG A 48 -4.78 -9.01 -5.23
C ARG A 48 -3.30 -8.64 -5.17
N VAL A 49 -2.56 -9.42 -4.38
CA VAL A 49 -1.09 -9.42 -4.35
C VAL A 49 -0.61 -10.74 -4.93
N ILE A 50 0.29 -10.71 -5.91
CA ILE A 50 0.80 -11.90 -6.60
C ILE A 50 2.33 -11.92 -6.62
N ALA A 51 2.92 -13.12 -6.59
CA ALA A 51 4.32 -13.30 -6.90
C ALA A 51 4.51 -13.23 -8.43
N GLY A 52 5.50 -12.48 -8.90
CA GLY A 52 5.76 -12.29 -10.33
C GLY A 52 6.79 -11.19 -10.55
N THR A 53 7.16 -10.95 -11.80
CA THR A 53 8.31 -10.10 -12.11
C THR A 53 8.01 -8.60 -12.03
N CYS A 54 8.93 -7.85 -11.44
CA CYS A 54 8.95 -6.39 -11.44
C CYS A 54 10.09 -5.89 -12.33
N ASP A 55 9.83 -4.87 -13.15
CA ASP A 55 10.91 -4.23 -13.91
C ASP A 55 11.79 -3.39 -12.98
N THR A 56 12.89 -4.00 -12.54
CA THR A 56 13.92 -3.42 -11.67
C THR A 56 15.16 -3.00 -12.46
N SER A 57 15.18 -3.16 -13.78
CA SER A 57 16.36 -2.94 -14.64
C SER A 57 16.91 -1.51 -14.63
N TRP A 58 16.09 -0.55 -14.22
CA TRP A 58 16.42 0.87 -14.15
C TRP A 58 16.85 1.32 -12.74
N LEU A 59 16.74 0.45 -11.73
CA LEU A 59 17.14 0.76 -10.38
C LEU A 59 18.67 0.81 -10.27
N PRO A 60 19.22 1.66 -9.38
CA PRO A 60 20.64 1.63 -9.10
C PRO A 60 21.11 0.26 -8.60
N GLU A 61 22.33 -0.13 -8.95
CA GLU A 61 22.95 -1.36 -8.44
C GLU A 61 22.97 -1.38 -6.91
N GLY A 62 22.67 -2.54 -6.32
CA GLY A 62 22.61 -2.74 -4.87
C GLY A 62 21.34 -2.22 -4.20
N THR A 63 20.36 -1.71 -4.98
CA THR A 63 19.05 -1.30 -4.43
C THR A 63 18.22 -2.52 -4.03
N THR A 64 18.21 -3.56 -4.85
CA THR A 64 17.43 -4.80 -4.63
C THR A 64 18.32 -5.94 -4.17
N ARG A 65 17.73 -6.94 -3.52
CA ARG A 65 18.44 -8.11 -3.01
C ARG A 65 17.61 -9.36 -3.26
N ASP A 66 18.27 -10.42 -3.71
CA ASP A 66 17.66 -11.73 -3.86
C ASP A 66 17.19 -12.24 -2.49
N VAL A 67 15.96 -12.74 -2.43
CA VAL A 67 15.40 -13.32 -1.20
C VAL A 67 15.23 -14.82 -1.43
N ALA A 68 15.57 -15.65 -0.44
CA ALA A 68 15.48 -17.10 -0.59
C ALA A 68 14.04 -17.67 -0.72
N ASP A 69 13.00 -16.86 -0.53
CA ASP A 69 11.59 -17.23 -0.63
C ASP A 69 10.81 -16.09 -1.28
N ASP A 70 10.68 -16.14 -2.61
CA ASP A 70 10.02 -15.13 -3.45
C ASP A 70 8.55 -14.90 -3.08
N GLU A 71 7.90 -15.87 -2.42
CA GLU A 71 6.51 -15.71 -1.96
C GLU A 71 6.39 -15.07 -0.58
N SER A 72 7.49 -15.04 0.20
CA SER A 72 7.45 -14.54 1.58
C SER A 72 7.01 -13.08 1.65
N LEU A 73 7.54 -12.22 0.78
CA LEU A 73 7.15 -10.81 0.72
C LEU A 73 5.71 -10.65 0.24
N ALA A 74 5.32 -11.33 -0.84
CA ALA A 74 3.96 -11.25 -1.38
C ALA A 74 2.90 -11.64 -0.34
N ARG A 75 3.19 -12.66 0.49
CA ARG A 75 2.32 -13.11 1.59
C ARG A 75 2.19 -12.06 2.69
N GLU A 76 3.30 -11.48 3.12
CA GLU A 76 3.34 -10.44 4.15
C GLU A 76 2.65 -9.15 3.68
N VAL A 77 2.89 -8.72 2.44
CA VAL A 77 2.21 -7.57 1.85
C VAL A 77 0.70 -7.83 1.75
N ARG A 78 0.26 -9.02 1.34
CA ARG A 78 -1.17 -9.36 1.31
C ARG A 78 -1.82 -9.25 2.69
N ALA A 79 -1.19 -9.83 3.72
CA ALA A 79 -1.69 -9.76 5.10
C ALA A 79 -1.69 -8.32 5.64
N TRP A 80 -0.68 -7.52 5.27
CA TRP A 80 -0.60 -6.11 5.61
C TRP A 80 -1.73 -5.30 4.96
N LEU A 81 -1.96 -5.47 3.66
CA LEU A 81 -3.04 -4.77 2.94
C LEU A 81 -4.44 -5.20 3.42
N ALA A 82 -4.62 -6.48 3.79
CA ALA A 82 -5.88 -6.99 4.32
C ALA A 82 -6.16 -6.54 5.78
N GLY A 83 -5.15 -6.03 6.49
CA GLY A 83 -5.27 -5.72 7.92
C GLY A 83 -5.30 -6.95 8.83
N GLU A 84 -4.86 -8.10 8.30
CA GLU A 84 -4.87 -9.40 8.98
C GLU A 84 -3.54 -9.75 9.64
N GLY A 85 -2.55 -8.84 9.57
CA GLY A 85 -1.31 -8.95 10.34
C GLY A 85 -0.03 -9.19 9.54
N GLY A 86 0.27 -8.38 8.52
CA GLY A 86 1.62 -8.31 7.94
C GLY A 86 2.54 -7.39 8.74
N ARG A 87 3.80 -7.79 8.93
CA ARG A 87 4.79 -7.05 9.74
C ARG A 87 5.64 -6.10 8.90
N ILE A 88 5.00 -5.10 8.30
CA ILE A 88 5.66 -4.08 7.47
C ILE A 88 5.81 -2.77 8.25
N VAL A 89 7.05 -2.27 8.35
CA VAL A 89 7.43 -1.06 9.11
C VAL A 89 8.36 -0.18 8.27
N ALA A 90 8.71 1.00 8.78
CA ALA A 90 9.77 1.81 8.17
C ALA A 90 11.14 1.18 8.47
N ALA A 91 12.06 1.15 7.49
CA ALA A 91 13.43 0.72 7.73
C ALA A 91 14.13 1.60 8.76
N HIS A 92 15.11 1.02 9.46
CA HIS A 92 15.79 1.69 10.57
C HIS A 92 16.52 2.96 10.12
N ASP A 93 17.19 2.90 8.96
CA ASP A 93 17.96 4.02 8.40
C ASP A 93 17.09 5.04 7.65
N GLY A 94 15.77 4.98 7.86
CA GLY A 94 14.77 5.75 7.13
C GLY A 94 14.50 5.20 5.74
N ILE A 95 13.58 5.87 5.04
CA ILE A 95 13.10 5.49 3.71
C ILE A 95 13.67 6.45 2.69
N VAL A 96 14.28 5.93 1.61
CA VAL A 96 14.56 6.74 0.43
C VAL A 96 13.29 6.85 -0.39
N PHE A 97 12.73 8.06 -0.46
CA PHE A 97 11.58 8.36 -1.31
C PHE A 97 12.03 9.17 -2.52
N ALA A 98 11.56 8.81 -3.71
CA ALA A 98 11.74 9.60 -4.91
C ALA A 98 10.52 9.51 -5.82
N LYS A 99 10.08 10.64 -6.37
CA LYS A 99 8.93 10.73 -7.28
C LYS A 99 9.27 11.61 -8.47
N SER A 100 8.96 11.17 -9.69
CA SER A 100 9.04 12.02 -10.89
C SER A 100 7.98 13.13 -10.86
N GLU A 101 8.35 14.38 -11.15
CA GLU A 101 7.43 15.53 -11.12
C GLU A 101 6.81 15.88 -12.49
N ASP A 102 7.34 15.31 -13.56
CA ASP A 102 7.17 15.77 -14.94
C ASP A 102 5.88 15.43 -15.65
N ASP A 103 5.00 14.69 -14.99
CA ASP A 103 3.74 14.30 -15.59
C ASP A 103 2.60 14.51 -14.58
N ARG A 104 1.90 15.62 -14.78
CA ARG A 104 0.68 15.98 -14.07
C ARG A 104 -0.57 15.59 -14.87
N GLY A 105 -0.43 14.79 -15.93
CA GLY A 105 -1.45 14.55 -16.94
C GLY A 105 -1.49 15.63 -18.02
N ASP A 106 -0.33 16.17 -18.41
CA ASP A 106 -0.23 17.21 -19.46
C ASP A 106 -0.21 16.56 -20.85
N ASP A 107 -0.86 17.18 -21.85
CA ASP A 107 -0.74 16.72 -23.25
C ASP A 107 0.64 17.08 -23.84
N PRO A 108 1.20 16.26 -24.74
CA PRO A 108 2.46 16.58 -25.44
C PRO A 108 2.43 17.95 -26.14
N PRO A 109 3.58 18.65 -26.26
CA PRO A 109 4.94 18.20 -25.94
C PRO A 109 5.32 18.41 -24.46
N TYR A 110 5.92 17.38 -23.86
CA TYR A 110 6.42 17.42 -22.49
C TYR A 110 7.63 18.37 -22.35
N PRO A 111 7.78 19.07 -21.21
CA PRO A 111 8.93 19.93 -20.98
C PRO A 111 10.25 19.15 -21.08
N PRO A 112 11.35 19.79 -21.54
CA PRO A 112 12.63 19.10 -21.72
C PRO A 112 13.33 18.80 -20.39
N GLU A 113 13.03 19.57 -19.36
CA GLU A 113 13.65 19.50 -18.03
C GLU A 113 12.79 18.64 -17.12
N ALA A 114 13.34 17.49 -16.69
CA ALA A 114 12.72 16.64 -15.71
C ALA A 114 13.33 16.76 -14.33
N SER A 115 12.47 16.64 -13.31
CA SER A 115 12.87 16.72 -11.91
C SER A 115 12.23 15.62 -11.08
N ALA A 116 12.87 15.33 -9.94
CA ALA A 116 12.39 14.38 -8.97
C ALA A 116 12.25 15.05 -7.60
N LEU A 117 11.07 14.91 -7.00
CA LEU A 117 10.90 15.15 -5.58
C LEU A 117 11.52 13.97 -4.84
N ALA A 118 12.63 14.19 -4.13
CA ALA A 118 13.32 13.12 -3.44
C ALA A 118 13.80 13.53 -2.05
N ALA A 119 13.71 12.60 -1.10
CA ALA A 119 14.13 12.79 0.28
C ALA A 119 14.46 11.45 0.94
N ARG A 120 15.40 11.47 1.90
CA ARG A 120 15.47 10.42 2.91
C ARG A 120 14.56 10.81 4.07
N THR A 121 13.50 10.04 4.28
CA THR A 121 12.49 10.31 5.30
C THR A 121 12.78 9.49 6.56
N CYS A 122 12.81 10.16 7.72
CA CYS A 122 13.15 9.56 9.02
C CYS A 122 11.95 9.57 9.98
N GLY A 123 12.04 8.79 11.06
CA GLY A 123 11.13 8.82 12.21
C GLY A 123 9.64 8.81 11.86
N LEU A 124 8.92 9.83 12.35
CA LEU A 124 7.48 9.97 12.11
C LEU A 124 7.13 10.14 10.63
N GLY A 125 7.98 10.82 9.86
CA GLY A 125 7.77 10.96 8.42
C GLY A 125 7.87 9.61 7.71
N ALA A 126 8.82 8.76 8.12
CA ALA A 126 8.97 7.42 7.54
C ALA A 126 7.76 6.54 7.86
N ARG A 127 7.22 6.64 9.09
CA ARG A 127 5.98 5.95 9.47
C ARG A 127 4.78 6.40 8.64
N TRP A 128 4.60 7.71 8.51
CA TRP A 128 3.55 8.26 7.67
C TRP A 128 3.67 7.79 6.22
N LEU A 129 4.90 7.71 5.69
CA LEU A 129 5.15 7.22 4.34
C LEU A 129 4.77 5.73 4.20
N VAL A 130 5.04 4.88 5.19
CA VAL A 130 4.58 3.48 5.19
C VAL A 130 3.06 3.41 5.14
N ASP A 131 2.35 4.20 5.94
CA ASP A 131 0.89 4.26 5.92
C ASP A 131 0.33 4.78 4.59
N HIS A 132 0.99 5.80 4.02
CA HIS A 132 0.64 6.33 2.71
C HIS A 132 0.82 5.28 1.60
N LEU A 133 1.95 4.56 1.62
CA LEU A 133 2.21 3.46 0.68
C LEU A 133 1.19 2.34 0.85
N ARG A 134 0.80 2.01 2.08
CA ARG A 134 -0.26 1.04 2.35
C ARG A 134 -1.55 1.42 1.66
N ALA A 135 -2.02 2.66 1.88
CA ALA A 135 -3.26 3.15 1.30
C ALA A 135 -3.22 3.07 -0.24
N ARG A 136 -2.09 3.43 -0.83
CA ARG A 136 -1.90 3.39 -2.28
C ARG A 136 -1.87 1.98 -2.84
N LEU A 137 -1.11 1.07 -2.22
CA LEU A 137 -1.04 -0.33 -2.61
C LEU A 137 -2.37 -1.05 -2.38
N SER A 138 -3.15 -0.67 -1.35
CA SER A 138 -4.50 -1.18 -1.12
C SER A 138 -5.45 -0.81 -2.27
N ILE A 139 -5.36 0.41 -2.82
CA ILE A 139 -6.14 0.82 -4.00
C ILE A 139 -5.74 -0.05 -5.21
N ALA A 140 -4.44 -0.21 -5.46
CA ALA A 140 -3.94 -1.01 -6.58
C ALA A 140 -4.31 -2.50 -6.45
N ALA A 141 -4.29 -3.05 -5.23
CA ALA A 141 -4.67 -4.43 -4.94
C ALA A 141 -6.20 -4.64 -4.86
N GLY A 142 -6.98 -3.56 -4.92
CA GLY A 142 -8.44 -3.58 -4.87
C GLY A 142 -9.08 -4.11 -6.16
N PRO A 143 -10.42 -4.20 -6.19
CA PRO A 143 -11.17 -4.77 -7.31
C PRO A 143 -10.93 -4.03 -8.63
N ASP A 144 -10.77 -2.70 -8.57
CA ASP A 144 -10.62 -1.83 -9.73
C ASP A 144 -9.16 -1.61 -10.16
N GLY A 145 -8.19 -2.07 -9.36
CA GLY A 145 -6.78 -1.97 -9.72
C GLY A 145 -6.31 -3.12 -10.60
N ASP A 146 -5.02 -3.10 -10.99
CA ASP A 146 -4.37 -4.21 -11.71
C ASP A 146 -3.74 -5.25 -10.75
N GLY A 147 -3.62 -4.92 -9.46
CA GLY A 147 -2.94 -5.72 -8.44
C GLY A 147 -1.60 -5.16 -8.03
N VAL A 148 -0.98 -5.81 -7.05
CA VAL A 148 0.40 -5.58 -6.63
C VAL A 148 1.21 -6.85 -6.95
N THR A 149 2.28 -6.69 -7.70
CA THR A 149 3.21 -7.78 -8.04
C THR A 149 4.42 -7.67 -7.14
N CYS A 150 4.92 -8.79 -6.62
CA CYS A 150 6.14 -8.81 -5.83
C CYS A 150 7.13 -9.86 -6.38
N GLU A 151 8.40 -9.48 -6.42
CA GLU A 151 9.56 -10.29 -6.80
C GLU A 151 10.66 -10.02 -5.78
N ASP A 152 11.27 -11.07 -5.22
CA ASP A 152 12.33 -10.94 -4.22
C ASP A 152 11.94 -10.00 -3.05
N ASP A 153 12.66 -8.88 -2.93
CA ASP A 153 12.47 -7.84 -1.94
C ASP A 153 11.72 -6.61 -2.48
N VAL A 154 11.11 -6.71 -3.66
CA VAL A 154 10.44 -5.61 -4.35
C VAL A 154 8.96 -5.92 -4.56
N CYS A 155 8.11 -4.91 -4.38
CA CYS A 155 6.77 -4.93 -4.95
C CYS A 155 6.55 -3.74 -5.87
N CYS A 156 5.96 -4.01 -7.03
CA CYS A 156 5.57 -3.02 -8.01
C CYS A 156 4.06 -2.99 -8.19
N MET A 157 3.53 -1.79 -8.43
CA MET A 157 2.17 -1.60 -8.94
C MET A 157 2.21 -0.78 -10.21
N ARG A 158 1.39 -1.19 -11.17
CA ARG A 158 1.10 -0.39 -12.34
C ARG A 158 0.18 0.76 -11.94
N GLY A 159 0.55 1.94 -12.40
CA GLY A 159 -0.22 3.16 -12.28
C GLY A 159 -1.41 3.18 -13.21
N MET A 160 -2.27 4.17 -13.01
CA MET A 160 -3.37 4.53 -13.92
C MET A 160 -3.04 5.90 -14.52
N GLU A 161 -3.89 6.42 -15.42
CA GLU A 161 -3.67 7.66 -16.18
C GLU A 161 -3.17 8.87 -15.34
N PHE A 162 -3.54 8.96 -14.06
CA PHE A 162 -3.10 10.05 -13.16
C PHE A 162 -2.45 9.54 -11.86
N VAL A 163 -2.08 8.27 -11.84
CA VAL A 163 -1.59 7.56 -10.65
C VAL A 163 -0.23 6.99 -11.05
N PRO A 164 0.90 7.49 -10.50
CA PRO A 164 2.20 6.91 -10.82
C PRO A 164 2.25 5.42 -10.51
N ASN A 165 3.04 4.71 -11.32
CA ASN A 165 3.58 3.41 -10.97
C ASN A 165 4.33 3.56 -9.65
N ALA A 166 4.29 2.51 -8.82
CA ALA A 166 5.12 2.46 -7.63
C ALA A 166 6.04 1.26 -7.68
N THR A 167 7.30 1.46 -7.29
CA THR A 167 8.26 0.40 -6.99
C THR A 167 8.70 0.59 -5.56
N VAL A 168 8.39 -0.38 -4.70
CA VAL A 168 8.69 -0.35 -3.27
C VAL A 168 9.64 -1.48 -2.97
N VAL A 169 10.80 -1.13 -2.41
CA VAL A 169 11.85 -2.06 -2.01
C VAL A 169 11.79 -2.23 -0.50
N PHE A 170 11.82 -3.47 -0.08
CA PHE A 170 11.74 -3.90 1.29
C PHE A 170 13.06 -4.52 1.71
N HIS A 171 13.30 -4.57 3.01
CA HIS A 171 14.42 -5.28 3.60
C HIS A 171 13.89 -6.15 4.72
N ARG A 172 14.25 -7.44 4.71
CA ARG A 172 13.88 -8.35 5.77
C ARG A 172 14.85 -8.21 6.94
N ASP A 173 14.33 -7.85 8.11
CA ASP A 173 15.07 -7.94 9.38
C ASP A 173 14.83 -9.35 9.97
N PRO A 174 15.83 -10.25 9.92
CA PRO A 174 15.66 -11.62 10.39
C PRO A 174 15.58 -11.73 11.91
N GLU A 175 16.14 -10.77 12.66
CA GLU A 175 16.14 -10.80 14.12
C GLU A 175 14.77 -10.43 14.69
N ARG A 176 14.08 -9.51 14.02
CA ARG A 176 12.75 -9.04 14.41
C ARG A 176 11.62 -9.69 13.63
N GLU A 177 11.96 -10.46 12.62
CA GLU A 177 11.04 -11.07 11.66
C GLU A 177 10.06 -10.06 11.04
N VAL A 178 10.56 -8.87 10.70
CA VAL A 178 9.77 -7.81 10.06
C VAL A 178 10.32 -7.46 8.70
N TRP A 179 9.49 -6.86 7.85
CA TRP A 179 9.90 -6.23 6.61
C TRP A 179 9.93 -4.72 6.79
N GLY A 180 11.08 -4.10 6.55
CA GLY A 180 11.24 -2.65 6.53
C GLY A 180 11.08 -2.13 5.11
N VAL A 181 10.25 -1.12 4.87
CA VAL A 181 10.30 -0.34 3.63
C VAL A 181 11.61 0.44 3.63
N GLU A 182 12.47 0.21 2.64
CA GLU A 182 13.78 0.86 2.50
C GLU A 182 13.74 1.95 1.43
N THR A 183 13.12 1.67 0.29
CA THR A 183 13.03 2.58 -0.83
C THR A 183 11.62 2.58 -1.41
N ALA A 184 11.09 3.76 -1.75
CA ALA A 184 9.79 3.91 -2.38
C ALA A 184 9.86 4.90 -3.53
N LEU A 185 9.59 4.41 -4.74
CA LEU A 185 9.76 5.14 -5.99
C LEU A 185 8.42 5.28 -6.68
N LEU A 186 8.07 6.52 -7.06
CA LEU A 186 6.83 6.81 -7.78
C LEU A 186 7.15 7.42 -9.13
N VAL A 187 6.89 6.68 -10.20
CA VAL A 187 7.20 7.13 -11.57
C VAL A 187 5.89 7.25 -12.35
N ASN A 188 5.63 8.44 -12.88
CA ASN A 188 4.54 8.64 -13.81
C ASN A 188 4.96 8.10 -15.18
N GLU A 189 4.15 7.17 -15.70
CA GLU A 189 4.36 6.55 -17.01
C GLU A 189 3.07 6.54 -17.85
N GLY A 190 1.93 6.92 -17.27
CA GLY A 190 0.65 6.96 -17.98
C GLY A 190 0.67 8.02 -19.07
N ALA A 191 0.21 7.68 -20.28
CA ALA A 191 0.16 8.58 -21.44
C ALA A 191 1.52 9.14 -21.94
N LEU A 192 2.65 8.75 -21.35
CA LEU A 192 3.98 9.19 -21.75
C LEU A 192 4.56 8.38 -22.91
N THR A 193 5.49 8.99 -23.65
CA THR A 193 6.32 8.30 -24.63
C THR A 193 7.44 7.50 -23.93
N ASP A 194 7.97 6.46 -24.59
CA ASP A 194 9.10 5.67 -24.06
C ASP A 194 10.32 6.52 -23.68
N GLU A 195 10.58 7.60 -24.45
CA GLU A 195 11.65 8.56 -24.15
C GLU A 195 11.40 9.32 -22.85
N ALA A 196 10.16 9.78 -22.62
CA ALA A 196 9.78 10.47 -21.39
C ALA A 196 9.80 9.52 -20.18
N ILE A 197 9.33 8.28 -20.33
CA ILE A 197 9.41 7.24 -19.30
C ILE A 197 10.87 6.97 -18.91
N THR A 198 11.73 6.75 -19.91
CA THR A 198 13.17 6.49 -19.70
C THR A 198 13.85 7.64 -18.97
N ARG A 199 13.50 8.88 -19.36
CA ARG A 199 13.99 10.10 -18.70
C ARG A 199 13.56 10.15 -17.24
N ASN A 200 12.27 9.96 -16.94
CA ASN A 200 11.72 9.99 -15.58
C ASN A 200 12.39 8.94 -14.67
N ARG A 201 12.51 7.70 -15.15
CA ARG A 201 13.19 6.62 -14.43
C ARG A 201 14.65 6.98 -14.12
N ARG A 202 15.37 7.57 -15.09
CA ARG A 202 16.75 8.01 -14.88
C ARG A 202 16.87 9.07 -13.78
N PHE A 203 16.01 10.08 -13.76
CA PHE A 203 16.04 11.13 -12.73
C PHE A 203 15.74 10.58 -11.34
N VAL A 204 14.74 9.70 -11.22
CA VAL A 204 14.43 9.01 -9.97
C VAL A 204 15.62 8.15 -9.52
N ALA A 205 16.23 7.39 -10.42
CA ALA A 205 17.41 6.57 -10.11
C ALA A 205 18.64 7.41 -9.71
N ASP A 206 18.90 8.53 -10.38
CA ASP A 206 19.94 9.48 -10.01
C ASP A 206 19.70 10.06 -8.60
N ALA A 207 18.44 10.39 -8.26
CA ALA A 207 18.09 10.87 -6.93
C ALA A 207 18.27 9.80 -5.85
N VAL A 208 17.89 8.56 -6.12
CA VAL A 208 18.12 7.42 -5.22
C VAL A 208 19.61 7.24 -4.95
N ARG A 209 20.46 7.24 -5.98
CA ARG A 209 21.93 7.13 -5.82
C ARG A 209 22.50 8.21 -4.90
N GLN A 210 22.01 9.45 -5.00
CA GLN A 210 22.47 10.56 -4.17
C GLN A 210 22.03 10.46 -2.71
N LEU A 211 20.92 9.77 -2.44
CA LEU A 211 20.34 9.60 -1.11
C LEU A 211 20.74 8.28 -0.43
N ALA A 212 21.13 7.26 -1.20
CA ALA A 212 21.51 5.94 -0.71
C ALA A 212 22.67 6.01 0.30
N ALA A 213 23.65 6.89 0.07
CA ALA A 213 24.79 7.07 0.96
C ALA A 213 24.49 7.86 2.25
N ARG A 214 23.30 8.44 2.38
CA ARG A 214 22.88 9.19 3.57
C ARG A 214 22.19 8.25 4.55
N SER A 215 22.27 8.51 5.84
CA SER A 215 21.50 7.82 6.88
C SER A 215 20.72 8.83 7.72
N CYS A 216 19.71 8.37 8.45
CA CYS A 216 19.05 9.20 9.45
C CYS A 216 19.99 9.38 10.65
N GLU A 217 20.42 10.61 10.93
CA GLU A 217 21.19 10.93 12.13
C GLU A 217 20.28 10.90 13.37
N GLY A 218 20.56 10.00 14.31
CA GLY A 218 20.23 10.20 15.73
C GLY A 218 18.76 10.21 16.17
N GLU A 219 17.77 9.90 15.33
CA GLU A 219 16.40 9.75 15.84
C GLU A 219 16.22 8.38 16.50
N PRO A 220 16.00 8.31 17.83
CA PRO A 220 15.64 7.06 18.47
C PRO A 220 14.31 6.61 17.90
N TRP A 221 14.33 5.40 17.32
CA TRP A 221 13.16 4.60 17.02
C TRP A 221 12.12 4.80 18.14
N LEU A 222 10.96 5.36 17.79
CA LEU A 222 9.89 5.52 18.76
C LEU A 222 9.50 4.12 19.28
N VAL A 223 9.80 3.92 20.55
CA VAL A 223 9.45 2.77 21.37
C VAL A 223 7.97 2.42 21.14
N ARG A 224 7.74 1.11 21.04
CA ARG A 224 6.47 0.40 20.82
C ARG A 224 5.23 1.06 21.42
#